data_AF-A0A1I8I7N5-F1
#
_entry.id   AF-A0A1I8I7N5-F1
#
_cell.length_a   1.000
_cell.length_b   1.000
_cell.length_c   1.000
_cell.angle_alpha   90.00
_cell.angle_beta   90.00
_cell.angle_gamma   90.00
#
_symmetry.space_group_name_H-M   'P 1'
#
loop_
_entity.id
_entity.type
_entity.pdbx_description
1 polymer ?
#
loop_
_entity_poly.entity_id
_entity_poly.type
_entity_poly.pdbx_seq_one_letter_code
_entity_poly.pdbx_strand_id
1 'polypeptide(L)'
;GSDNINNETLMSYKSSTSTLVAAAYVILVFGALSFLIGFCGCCGAIRESSCLLSIYAGAVSIVLIVEIAGGIAAGVFRAQIGTEMLPTLKRLEATRYLPINLAVSNDSNPNAVFSSLVNYAQVSMSCCGVSSMSDITGVNTLWTNSSRQYNGKTIVVPVTCCKMNKKDELLSHQNWTRIDDYLIDRNCPYNASSSQINKEGCYDKLNSYIDRYTLAIIVVGILVGMFEIICVVMACSMVQKIRSERQNV
;
A
#
# COMPACT_ATOMS: atom_id res chain seq x y z
N GLY A 1 0.25 -42.38 -1.22
CA GLY A 1 0.93 -41.75 -2.36
C GLY A 1 1.29 -40.36 -1.92
N SER A 2 2.59 -40.08 -1.84
CA SER A 2 3.16 -38.91 -1.15
C SER A 2 2.83 -37.60 -1.85
N ASP A 3 2.27 -36.66 -1.10
CA ASP A 3 2.10 -35.25 -1.47
C ASP A 3 3.47 -34.56 -1.55
N ASN A 4 4.05 -34.50 -2.74
CA ASN A 4 5.20 -33.64 -3.02
C ASN A 4 4.70 -32.21 -3.29
N ILE A 5 4.32 -31.51 -2.22
CA ILE A 5 4.21 -30.04 -2.25
C ILE A 5 5.65 -29.53 -2.38
N ASN A 6 5.99 -29.05 -3.57
CA ASN A 6 7.29 -28.49 -3.90
C ASN A 6 7.60 -27.28 -2.99
N ASN A 7 8.82 -27.27 -2.46
CA ASN A 7 9.37 -26.19 -1.63
C ASN A 7 9.24 -24.80 -2.29
N GLU A 8 9.20 -24.73 -3.62
CA GLU A 8 8.98 -23.51 -4.41
C GLU A 8 7.57 -22.93 -4.25
N THR A 9 6.51 -23.77 -4.23
CA THR A 9 5.14 -23.29 -3.99
C THR A 9 4.93 -22.88 -2.55
N LEU A 10 5.63 -23.52 -1.61
CA LEU A 10 5.60 -23.20 -0.19
C LEU A 10 6.26 -21.83 0.10
N MET A 11 7.33 -21.48 -0.61
CA MET A 11 8.02 -20.20 -0.47
C MET A 11 7.23 -19.04 -1.11
N SER A 12 6.67 -19.25 -2.31
CA SER A 12 5.77 -18.27 -2.95
C SER A 12 4.51 -18.00 -2.12
N TYR A 13 3.95 -19.05 -1.49
CA TYR A 13 2.92 -18.89 -0.48
C TYR A 13 3.43 -18.08 0.70
N LYS A 14 4.61 -18.39 1.26
CA LYS A 14 5.18 -17.70 2.43
C LYS A 14 5.45 -16.21 2.18
N SER A 15 5.92 -15.79 1.01
CA SER A 15 6.24 -14.39 0.70
C SER A 15 4.99 -13.52 0.54
N SER A 16 3.99 -14.02 -0.20
CA SER A 16 2.66 -13.39 -0.31
C SER A 16 1.92 -13.41 1.02
N THR A 17 2.03 -14.52 1.76
CA THR A 17 1.51 -14.66 3.12
C THR A 17 2.21 -13.71 4.08
N SER A 18 3.50 -13.42 3.95
CA SER A 18 4.20 -12.56 4.92
C SER A 18 3.67 -11.12 4.89
N THR A 19 3.39 -10.57 3.71
CA THR A 19 2.82 -9.23 3.58
C THR A 19 1.35 -9.21 4.00
N LEU A 20 0.56 -10.22 3.60
CA LEU A 20 -0.83 -10.34 4.00
C LEU A 20 -0.99 -10.57 5.51
N VAL A 21 -0.11 -11.36 6.12
CA VAL A 21 -0.08 -11.61 7.58
C VAL A 21 0.34 -10.36 8.32
N ALA A 22 1.31 -9.59 7.81
CA ALA A 22 1.66 -8.31 8.40
C ALA A 22 0.48 -7.33 8.36
N ALA A 23 -0.19 -7.20 7.21
CA ALA A 23 -1.39 -6.38 7.09
C ALA A 23 -2.53 -6.86 8.01
N ALA A 24 -2.76 -8.17 8.07
CA ALA A 24 -3.77 -8.77 8.95
C ALA A 24 -3.44 -8.50 10.43
N TYR A 25 -2.17 -8.62 10.84
CA TYR A 25 -1.75 -8.32 12.21
C TYR A 25 -2.00 -6.85 12.58
N VAL A 26 -1.70 -5.91 11.67
CA VAL A 26 -2.01 -4.48 11.87
C VAL A 26 -3.52 -4.27 12.06
N ILE A 27 -4.36 -4.88 11.21
CA ILE A 27 -5.82 -4.77 11.32
C ILE A 27 -6.32 -5.37 12.64
N LEU A 28 -5.78 -6.52 13.06
CA LEU A 28 -6.15 -7.17 14.33
C LEU A 28 -5.79 -6.31 15.54
N VAL A 29 -4.58 -5.75 15.58
CA VAL A 29 -4.14 -4.87 16.67
C VAL A 29 -4.98 -3.60 16.72
N PHE A 30 -5.22 -2.98 15.56
CA PHE A 30 -6.05 -1.77 15.48
C PHE A 30 -7.49 -2.05 15.91
N GLY A 31 -8.10 -3.12 15.42
CA GLY A 31 -9.46 -3.52 15.79
C GLY A 31 -9.61 -3.85 17.28
N ALA A 32 -8.63 -4.55 17.86
CA ALA A 32 -8.61 -4.84 19.30
C ALA A 32 -8.52 -3.54 20.13
N LEU A 33 -7.67 -2.59 19.72
CA LEU A 33 -7.54 -1.29 20.39
C LEU A 33 -8.85 -0.48 20.30
N SER A 34 -9.46 -0.38 19.13
CA SER A 34 -10.74 0.29 18.93
C SER A 34 -11.85 -0.33 19.79
N PHE A 35 -11.90 -1.66 19.89
CA PHE A 35 -12.85 -2.37 20.75
C PHE A 35 -12.66 -2.01 22.23
N LEU A 36 -11.41 -2.01 22.72
CA LEU A 36 -11.12 -1.64 24.11
C LEU A 36 -11.49 -0.18 24.42
N ILE A 37 -11.18 0.76 23.51
CA ILE A 37 -11.56 2.16 23.64
C ILE A 37 -13.09 2.29 23.70
N GLY A 38 -13.80 1.65 22.78
CA GLY A 38 -15.27 1.64 22.76
C GLY A 38 -15.89 1.03 24.01
N PHE A 39 -15.32 -0.08 24.51
CA PHE A 39 -15.75 -0.72 25.77
C PHE A 39 -15.58 0.23 26.96
N CYS A 40 -14.43 0.90 27.08
CA CYS A 40 -14.19 1.89 28.13
C CYS A 40 -15.18 3.06 28.07
N GLY A 41 -15.49 3.56 26.87
CA GLY A 41 -16.50 4.62 26.70
C GLY A 41 -17.90 4.15 27.13
N CYS A 42 -18.35 3.01 26.60
CA CYS A 42 -19.68 2.47 26.89
C CYS A 42 -19.86 2.07 28.36
N CYS A 43 -18.96 1.24 28.90
CA CYS A 43 -19.02 0.82 30.30
C CYS A 43 -18.72 1.98 31.26
N GLY A 44 -17.87 2.94 30.87
CA GLY A 44 -17.62 4.15 31.66
C GLY A 44 -18.87 4.99 31.85
N ALA A 45 -19.67 5.15 30.78
CA ALA A 45 -20.96 5.84 30.85
C ALA A 45 -22.00 5.05 31.66
N ILE A 46 -22.19 3.75 31.38
CA ILE A 46 -23.22 2.92 32.06
C ILE A 46 -22.93 2.78 33.56
N ARG A 47 -21.66 2.57 33.93
CA ARG A 47 -21.26 2.36 35.34
C ARG A 47 -20.95 3.66 36.07
N GLU A 48 -21.17 4.81 35.44
CA GLU A 48 -20.82 6.13 35.98
C GLU A 48 -19.40 6.14 36.58
N SER A 49 -18.46 5.52 35.85
CA SER A 49 -17.08 5.38 36.32
C SER A 49 -16.21 6.45 35.70
N SER A 50 -15.87 7.47 36.50
CA SER A 50 -14.97 8.55 36.07
C SER A 50 -13.63 8.05 35.56
N CYS A 51 -13.10 6.94 36.11
CA CYS A 51 -11.81 6.38 35.69
C CYS A 51 -11.87 5.83 34.26
N LEU A 52 -12.85 4.97 33.96
CA LEU A 52 -13.01 4.40 32.62
C LEU A 52 -13.28 5.49 31.58
N LEU A 53 -14.09 6.49 31.93
CA LEU A 53 -14.43 7.59 31.04
C LEU A 53 -13.24 8.56 30.82
N SER A 54 -12.39 8.76 31.84
CA SER A 54 -11.12 9.48 31.68
C SER A 54 -10.13 8.73 30.78
N ILE A 55 -10.04 7.40 30.89
CA ILE A 55 -9.20 6.58 29.99
C ILE A 55 -9.71 6.70 28.54
N TYR A 56 -11.02 6.60 28.33
CA TYR A 56 -11.64 6.81 27.02
C TYR A 56 -11.30 8.18 26.44
N ALA A 57 -11.53 9.26 27.20
CA ALA A 57 -11.25 10.62 26.76
C ALA A 57 -9.77 10.83 26.42
N GLY A 58 -8.85 10.29 27.25
CA GLY A 58 -7.42 10.33 27.00
C GLY A 58 -7.01 9.58 25.74
N ALA A 59 -7.53 8.37 25.53
CA ALA A 59 -7.24 7.57 24.35
C ALA A 59 -7.72 8.25 23.06
N VAL A 60 -8.95 8.77 23.02
CA VAL A 60 -9.48 9.52 21.86
C VAL A 60 -8.68 10.80 21.62
N SER A 61 -8.25 11.50 22.68
CA SER A 61 -7.40 12.69 22.55
C SER A 61 -6.04 12.37 21.90
N ILE A 62 -5.45 11.21 22.21
CA ILE A 62 -4.20 10.77 21.57
C ILE A 62 -4.45 10.48 20.08
N VAL A 63 -5.57 9.85 19.72
CA VAL A 63 -5.93 9.61 18.32
C VAL A 63 -6.07 10.93 17.57
N LEU A 64 -6.75 11.93 18.15
CA LEU A 64 -6.88 13.27 17.55
C LEU A 64 -5.52 13.94 17.29
N ILE A 65 -4.59 13.83 18.23
CA ILE A 65 -3.23 14.37 18.07
C ILE A 65 -2.51 13.66 16.91
N VAL A 66 -2.63 12.33 16.84
CA VAL A 66 -2.05 11.53 15.76
C VAL A 66 -2.69 11.86 14.41
N GLU A 67 -4.01 12.09 14.36
CA GLU A 67 -4.72 12.50 13.15
C GLU A 67 -4.22 13.85 12.63
N ILE A 68 -4.09 14.85 13.51
CA ILE A 68 -3.57 16.18 13.15
C ILE A 68 -2.11 16.07 12.68
N ALA A 69 -1.26 15.37 13.43
CA ALA A 69 0.14 15.17 13.06
C ALA A 69 0.26 14.44 11.72
N GLY A 70 -0.56 13.41 11.49
CA GLY A 70 -0.64 12.67 10.24
C GLY A 70 -1.08 13.56 9.07
N GLY A 71 -2.09 14.41 9.25
CA GLY A 71 -2.55 15.36 8.24
C GLY A 71 -1.46 16.39 7.86
N ILE A 72 -0.75 16.94 8.85
CA ILE A 72 0.38 17.86 8.61
C ILE A 72 1.50 17.13 7.87
N ALA A 73 1.88 15.94 8.36
CA ALA A 73 2.93 15.14 7.74
C ALA A 73 2.57 14.79 6.29
N ALA A 74 1.34 14.39 6.00
CA ALA A 74 0.88 14.12 4.64
C ALA A 74 1.00 15.35 3.72
N GLY A 75 0.65 16.53 4.22
CA GLY A 75 0.82 17.79 3.49
C GLY A 75 2.28 18.11 3.17
N VAL A 76 3.17 17.99 4.18
CA VAL A 76 4.62 18.21 4.02
C VAL A 76 5.23 17.17 3.08
N PHE A 77 4.90 15.90 3.27
CA PHE A 77 5.38 14.83 2.39
C PHE A 77 4.91 15.05 0.97
N ARG A 78 3.65 15.44 0.71
CA ARG A 78 3.20 15.76 -0.67
C ARG A 78 4.09 16.82 -1.32
N ALA A 79 4.53 17.83 -0.57
CA ALA A 79 5.46 18.85 -1.06
C ALA A 79 6.88 18.31 -1.32
N GLN A 80 7.38 17.39 -0.48
CA GLN A 80 8.73 16.83 -0.58
C GLN A 80 8.84 15.62 -1.52
N ILE A 81 7.76 14.88 -1.77
CA ILE A 81 7.76 13.64 -2.56
C ILE A 81 8.27 13.90 -3.98
N GLY A 82 7.87 15.02 -4.60
CA GLY A 82 8.29 15.36 -5.96
C GLY A 82 9.77 15.69 -6.10
N THR A 83 10.40 16.24 -5.05
CA THR A 83 11.78 16.72 -5.10
C THR A 83 12.79 15.70 -4.58
N GLU A 84 12.48 15.00 -3.47
CA GLU A 84 13.43 14.12 -2.77
C GLU A 84 13.12 12.62 -2.95
N MET A 85 11.83 12.27 -3.01
CA MET A 85 11.42 10.87 -3.07
C MET A 85 11.48 10.32 -4.50
N LEU A 86 11.12 11.12 -5.50
CA LEU A 86 11.19 10.74 -6.91
C LEU A 86 12.59 10.24 -7.34
N PRO A 87 13.71 10.95 -7.09
CA PRO A 87 15.04 10.45 -7.45
C PRO A 87 15.42 9.18 -6.66
N THR A 88 14.98 9.06 -5.41
CA THR A 88 15.20 7.87 -4.59
C THR A 88 14.46 6.65 -5.16
N LEU A 89 13.21 6.80 -5.58
CA LEU A 89 12.42 5.76 -6.21
C LEU A 89 13.04 5.32 -7.54
N LYS A 90 13.47 6.28 -8.38
CA LYS A 90 14.21 5.97 -9.62
C LYS A 90 15.47 5.16 -9.36
N ARG A 91 16.26 5.55 -8.35
CA ARG A 91 17.48 4.84 -7.97
C ARG A 91 17.17 3.41 -7.48
N LEU A 92 16.13 3.26 -6.66
CA LEU A 92 15.68 1.94 -6.19
C LEU A 92 15.23 1.08 -7.37
N GLU A 93 14.43 1.61 -8.28
CA GLU A 93 14.00 0.90 -9.48
C GLU A 93 15.20 0.47 -10.34
N ALA A 94 16.11 1.39 -10.65
CA ALA A 94 17.30 1.09 -11.43
C ALA A 94 18.21 0.03 -10.78
N THR A 95 18.30 -0.02 -9.45
CA THR A 95 19.24 -0.92 -8.73
C THR A 95 18.61 -2.22 -8.23
N ARG A 96 17.28 -2.30 -8.14
CA ARG A 96 16.57 -3.41 -7.50
C ARG A 96 15.53 -4.07 -8.40
N TYR A 97 15.11 -3.45 -9.50
CA TYR A 97 14.12 -4.06 -10.37
C TYR A 97 14.73 -5.18 -11.22
N LEU A 98 14.10 -6.36 -11.17
CA LEU A 98 14.47 -7.56 -11.91
C LEU A 98 13.42 -7.88 -13.00
N PRO A 99 13.85 -8.47 -14.11
CA PRO A 99 12.94 -9.08 -15.08
C PRO A 99 12.00 -10.11 -14.43
N ILE A 100 10.76 -10.20 -14.93
CA ILE A 100 9.70 -11.05 -14.34
C ILE A 100 10.10 -12.52 -14.25
N ASN A 101 10.87 -13.04 -15.21
CA ASN A 101 11.37 -14.41 -15.17
C ASN A 101 12.29 -14.68 -13.97
N LEU A 102 13.04 -13.67 -13.49
CA LEU A 102 13.92 -13.77 -12.32
C LEU A 102 13.18 -13.45 -11.02
N ALA A 103 12.25 -12.49 -11.06
CA ALA A 103 11.44 -12.11 -9.91
C ALA A 103 10.48 -13.23 -9.48
N VAL A 104 9.94 -14.00 -10.43
CA VAL A 104 9.01 -15.11 -10.14
C VAL A 104 9.74 -16.41 -9.77
N SER A 105 10.93 -16.66 -10.33
CA SER A 105 11.65 -17.93 -10.13
C SER A 105 12.56 -17.97 -8.90
N ASN A 106 12.99 -16.82 -8.37
CA ASN A 106 14.01 -16.78 -7.33
C ASN A 106 13.58 -15.97 -6.11
N ASP A 107 12.74 -16.58 -5.26
CA ASP A 107 12.20 -15.98 -4.03
C ASP A 107 13.28 -15.71 -2.95
N SER A 108 14.47 -16.29 -3.10
CA SER A 108 15.61 -16.01 -2.21
C SER A 108 16.31 -14.68 -2.51
N ASN A 109 16.02 -14.07 -3.67
CA ASN A 109 16.61 -12.80 -4.04
C ASN A 109 15.85 -11.65 -3.34
N PRO A 110 16.51 -10.83 -2.50
CA PRO A 110 15.84 -9.70 -1.83
C PRO A 110 15.26 -8.67 -2.81
N ASN A 111 15.71 -8.67 -4.07
CA ASN A 111 15.21 -7.80 -5.13
C ASN A 111 13.91 -8.32 -5.77
N ALA A 112 13.57 -9.60 -5.59
CA ALA A 112 12.36 -10.20 -6.14
C ALA A 112 11.09 -9.58 -5.52
N VAL A 113 11.08 -9.37 -4.20
CA VAL A 113 9.97 -8.72 -3.48
C VAL A 113 9.70 -7.31 -4.02
N PHE A 114 10.77 -6.51 -4.18
CA PHE A 114 10.66 -5.17 -4.75
C PHE A 114 10.11 -5.22 -6.18
N SER A 115 10.62 -6.16 -7.00
CA SER A 115 10.18 -6.32 -8.39
C SER A 115 8.72 -6.72 -8.50
N SER A 116 8.23 -7.58 -7.60
CA SER A 116 6.80 -7.96 -7.52
C SER A 116 5.90 -6.77 -7.20
N LEU A 117 6.33 -5.87 -6.28
CA LEU A 117 5.59 -4.64 -5.98
C LEU A 117 5.53 -3.71 -7.19
N VAL A 118 6.66 -3.52 -7.89
CA VAL A 118 6.71 -2.70 -9.11
C VAL A 118 5.85 -3.31 -10.22
N ASN A 119 5.89 -4.63 -10.40
CA ASN A 119 5.06 -5.35 -11.37
C ASN A 119 3.57 -5.14 -11.08
N TYR A 120 3.15 -5.30 -9.81
CA TYR A 120 1.79 -5.04 -9.38
C TYR A 120 1.37 -3.58 -9.66
N ALA A 121 2.21 -2.61 -9.29
CA ALA A 121 1.95 -1.20 -9.50
C ALA A 121 1.78 -0.86 -10.99
N GLN A 122 2.67 -1.35 -11.85
CA GLN A 122 2.64 -1.13 -13.30
C GLN A 122 1.35 -1.64 -13.94
N VAL A 123 0.89 -2.84 -13.55
CA VAL A 123 -0.36 -3.41 -14.06
C VAL A 123 -1.57 -2.67 -13.51
N SER A 124 -1.64 -2.51 -12.18
CA SER A 124 -2.76 -1.88 -11.48
C SER A 124 -3.02 -0.47 -11.98
N MET A 125 -1.96 0.34 -12.04
CA MET A 125 -2.04 1.75 -12.47
C MET A 125 -1.90 1.95 -13.98
N SER A 126 -1.59 0.89 -14.73
CA SER A 126 -1.38 0.95 -16.20
C SER A 126 -0.33 2.01 -16.57
N CYS A 127 0.85 1.86 -15.99
CA CYS A 127 2.00 2.76 -16.10
C CYS A 127 3.28 1.96 -16.38
N CYS A 128 4.40 2.64 -16.65
CA CYS A 128 5.70 1.99 -16.84
C CYS A 128 6.85 2.83 -16.29
N GLY A 129 7.64 2.21 -15.41
CA GLY A 129 8.72 2.90 -14.67
C GLY A 129 8.21 3.92 -13.67
N VAL A 130 9.10 4.46 -12.84
CA VAL A 130 8.75 5.50 -11.87
C VAL A 130 8.22 6.75 -12.56
N SER A 131 8.99 7.34 -13.49
CA SER A 131 8.57 8.47 -14.32
C SER A 131 8.42 8.10 -15.78
N SER A 132 9.18 7.10 -16.24
CA SER A 132 9.20 6.68 -17.62
C SER A 132 9.84 5.30 -17.73
N MET A 133 9.58 4.62 -18.85
CA MET A 133 10.16 3.31 -19.15
C MET A 133 11.69 3.28 -19.08
N SER A 134 12.37 4.38 -19.42
CA SER A 134 13.84 4.46 -19.40
C SER A 134 14.42 4.33 -18.00
N ASP A 135 13.63 4.58 -16.94
CA ASP A 135 14.06 4.36 -15.56
C ASP A 135 14.40 2.87 -15.30
N ILE A 136 13.77 1.96 -16.06
CA ILE A 136 14.03 0.51 -16.03
C ILE A 136 14.94 0.06 -17.17
N THR A 137 14.69 0.51 -18.40
CA THR A 137 15.39 -0.01 -19.60
C THR A 137 16.71 0.72 -19.89
N GLY A 138 17.17 1.59 -18.99
CA GLY A 138 18.43 2.32 -19.11
C GLY A 138 19.65 1.40 -19.11
N VAL A 139 20.76 1.90 -19.68
CA VAL A 139 21.99 1.12 -19.95
C VAL A 139 22.71 0.57 -18.71
N ASN A 140 22.43 1.10 -17.52
CA ASN A 140 23.09 0.72 -16.27
C ASN A 140 22.12 0.22 -15.19
N THR A 141 20.94 -0.23 -15.58
CA THR A 141 19.98 -0.79 -14.62
C THR A 141 20.25 -2.27 -14.36
N LEU A 142 19.85 -2.74 -13.19
CA LEU A 142 19.89 -4.16 -12.84
C LEU A 142 19.11 -4.98 -13.88
N TRP A 143 17.98 -4.46 -14.35
CA TRP A 143 17.15 -5.10 -15.36
C TRP A 143 17.89 -5.33 -16.68
N THR A 144 18.55 -4.31 -17.22
CA THR A 144 19.30 -4.39 -18.49
C THR A 144 20.48 -5.37 -18.38
N ASN A 145 21.13 -5.40 -17.22
CA ASN A 145 22.28 -6.27 -16.93
C ASN A 145 21.87 -7.71 -16.54
N SER A 146 20.58 -7.99 -16.44
CA SER A 146 20.05 -9.32 -16.08
C SER A 146 19.65 -10.14 -17.31
N SER A 147 19.40 -11.44 -17.11
CA SER A 147 18.82 -12.30 -18.15
C SER A 147 17.36 -11.95 -18.40
N ARG A 148 17.10 -11.25 -19.50
CA ARG A 148 15.78 -10.76 -19.93
C ARG A 148 15.06 -11.74 -20.84
N GLN A 149 15.04 -13.02 -20.50
CA GLN A 149 14.41 -14.06 -21.31
C GLN A 149 12.99 -14.32 -20.83
N TYR A 150 12.01 -14.18 -21.73
CA TYR A 150 10.61 -14.50 -21.47
C TYR A 150 10.04 -15.26 -22.66
N ASN A 151 9.44 -16.44 -22.41
CA ASN A 151 8.97 -17.38 -23.44
C ASN A 151 10.02 -17.67 -24.54
N GLY A 152 11.28 -17.86 -24.13
CA GLY A 152 12.40 -18.19 -25.04
C GLY A 152 12.89 -17.04 -25.92
N LYS A 153 12.40 -15.81 -25.71
CA LYS A 153 12.80 -14.61 -26.45
C LYS A 153 13.27 -13.52 -25.50
N THR A 154 14.22 -12.71 -25.94
CA THR A 154 14.71 -11.59 -25.15
C THR A 154 13.73 -10.42 -25.20
N ILE A 155 13.24 -9.99 -24.04
CA ILE A 155 12.35 -8.83 -23.93
C ILE A 155 13.16 -7.53 -23.93
N VAL A 156 12.61 -6.52 -24.59
CA VAL A 156 13.20 -5.18 -24.68
C VAL A 156 12.49 -4.18 -23.76
N VAL A 157 11.30 -4.54 -23.26
CA VAL A 157 10.56 -3.80 -22.23
C VAL A 157 9.96 -4.79 -21.21
N PRO A 158 9.71 -4.39 -19.96
CA PRO A 158 9.02 -5.24 -19.00
C PRO A 158 7.63 -5.64 -19.49
N VAL A 159 7.23 -6.90 -19.27
CA VAL A 159 5.92 -7.42 -19.72
C VAL A 159 4.77 -6.64 -19.09
N THR A 160 4.94 -6.21 -17.83
CA THR A 160 4.00 -5.39 -17.06
C THR A 160 3.84 -3.95 -17.57
N CYS A 161 4.76 -3.47 -18.43
CA CYS A 161 4.63 -2.16 -19.09
C CYS A 161 3.70 -2.20 -20.30
N CYS A 162 3.28 -3.38 -20.77
CA CYS A 162 2.35 -3.53 -21.87
C CYS A 162 0.90 -3.46 -21.39
N LYS A 163 0.01 -2.92 -22.24
CA LYS A 163 -1.43 -2.80 -21.97
C LYS A 163 -2.08 -4.18 -21.90
N MET A 164 -3.06 -4.30 -21.00
CA MET A 164 -3.77 -5.53 -20.69
C MET A 164 -5.28 -5.34 -20.84
N ASN A 165 -5.98 -6.40 -21.26
CA ASN A 165 -7.44 -6.37 -21.42
C ASN A 165 -8.15 -6.65 -20.08
N LYS A 166 -7.74 -7.73 -19.39
CA LYS A 166 -8.36 -8.19 -18.13
C LYS A 166 -7.37 -8.11 -16.96
N LYS A 167 -6.85 -6.91 -16.69
CA LYS A 167 -5.86 -6.72 -15.61
C LYS A 167 -6.39 -7.10 -14.23
N ASP A 168 -7.68 -6.89 -13.96
CA ASP A 168 -8.27 -7.17 -12.63
C ASP A 168 -8.29 -8.68 -12.32
N GLU A 169 -8.51 -9.52 -13.33
CA GLU A 169 -8.45 -10.98 -13.22
C GLU A 169 -7.01 -11.43 -12.88
N LEU A 170 -6.01 -10.86 -13.58
CA LEU A 170 -4.60 -11.11 -13.30
C LEU A 170 -4.20 -10.68 -11.87
N LEU A 171 -4.65 -9.50 -11.44
CA LEU A 171 -4.32 -8.96 -10.10
C LEU A 171 -5.01 -9.74 -8.98
N SER A 172 -6.22 -10.27 -9.22
CA SER A 172 -6.95 -11.09 -8.25
C SER A 172 -6.35 -12.48 -8.08
N HIS A 173 -5.92 -13.12 -9.18
CA HIS A 173 -5.32 -14.45 -9.14
C HIS A 173 -3.81 -14.43 -8.85
N GLN A 174 -3.15 -13.31 -9.05
CA GLN A 174 -1.70 -13.12 -8.91
C GLN A 174 -0.86 -14.16 -9.67
N ASN A 175 -1.38 -14.68 -10.79
CA ASN A 175 -0.67 -15.67 -11.59
C ASN A 175 0.23 -15.01 -12.64
N TRP A 176 1.39 -14.52 -12.19
CA TRP A 176 2.37 -13.80 -13.00
C TRP A 176 3.09 -14.67 -14.05
N THR A 177 2.95 -16.00 -13.99
CA THR A 177 3.60 -16.92 -14.95
C THR A 177 2.97 -16.86 -16.34
N ARG A 178 1.64 -16.64 -16.41
CA ARG A 178 0.83 -16.59 -17.64
C ARG A 178 0.35 -15.18 -17.97
N ILE A 179 1.16 -14.18 -17.63
CA ILE A 179 0.82 -12.77 -17.84
C ILE A 179 0.59 -12.44 -19.33
N ASP A 180 1.17 -13.21 -20.25
CA ASP A 180 1.02 -13.08 -21.69
C ASP A 180 -0.40 -13.32 -22.21
N ASP A 181 -1.20 -14.12 -21.49
CA ASP A 181 -2.61 -14.35 -21.82
C ASP A 181 -3.49 -13.11 -21.60
N TYR A 182 -3.02 -12.15 -20.80
CA TYR A 182 -3.75 -10.93 -20.46
C TYR A 182 -3.34 -9.71 -21.30
N LEU A 183 -2.26 -9.83 -22.08
CA LEU A 183 -1.76 -8.78 -22.96
C LEU A 183 -2.71 -8.52 -24.13
N ILE A 184 -2.93 -7.24 -24.46
CA ILE A 184 -3.64 -6.87 -25.69
C ILE A 184 -2.82 -7.29 -26.92
N ASP A 185 -1.50 -7.12 -26.86
CA ASP A 185 -0.56 -7.51 -27.91
C ASP A 185 0.57 -8.35 -27.30
N ARG A 186 0.62 -9.63 -27.65
CA ARG A 186 1.65 -10.57 -27.20
C ARG A 186 3.05 -10.24 -27.69
N ASN A 187 3.18 -9.43 -28.75
CA ASN A 187 4.48 -8.99 -29.27
C ASN A 187 5.01 -7.72 -28.59
N CYS A 188 4.20 -7.02 -27.78
CA CYS A 188 4.58 -5.78 -27.12
C CYS A 188 5.90 -5.86 -26.32
N PRO A 189 6.16 -6.90 -25.50
CA PRO A 189 7.40 -7.00 -24.72
C PRO A 189 8.69 -7.06 -25.57
N TYR A 190 8.55 -7.42 -26.84
CA TYR A 190 9.64 -7.63 -27.79
C TYR A 190 9.81 -6.46 -28.77
N ASN A 191 8.93 -5.46 -28.72
CA ASN A 191 8.97 -4.30 -29.62
C ASN A 191 8.89 -2.99 -28.82
N ALA A 192 10.02 -2.32 -28.66
CA ALA A 192 10.12 -1.05 -27.95
C ALA A 192 9.33 0.11 -28.61
N SER A 193 8.89 -0.05 -29.86
CA SER A 193 8.06 0.92 -30.59
C SER A 193 6.57 0.57 -30.59
N SER A 194 6.14 -0.44 -29.83
CA SER A 194 4.73 -0.82 -29.76
C SER A 194 3.85 0.30 -29.19
N SER A 195 2.71 0.57 -29.85
CA SER A 195 1.67 1.48 -29.35
C SER A 195 0.93 0.94 -28.12
N GLN A 196 1.13 -0.33 -27.80
CA GLN A 196 0.54 -1.02 -26.65
C GLN A 196 1.38 -0.88 -25.37
N ILE A 197 2.43 -0.06 -25.38
CA ILE A 197 3.20 0.28 -24.19
C ILE A 197 2.50 1.40 -23.40
N ASN A 198 2.44 1.27 -22.07
CA ASN A 198 2.06 2.35 -21.17
C ASN A 198 3.19 3.38 -21.12
N LYS A 199 2.94 4.60 -21.60
CA LYS A 199 3.95 5.66 -21.72
C LYS A 199 4.10 6.53 -20.48
N GLU A 200 3.07 6.57 -19.64
CA GLU A 200 3.06 7.38 -18.42
C GLU A 200 3.81 6.66 -17.29
N GLY A 201 4.54 7.44 -16.49
CA GLY A 201 5.20 6.96 -15.28
C GLY A 201 4.20 6.62 -14.18
N CYS A 202 4.56 5.66 -13.33
CA CYS A 202 3.72 5.25 -12.22
C CYS A 202 3.57 6.34 -11.16
N TYR A 203 4.59 7.19 -11.00
CA TYR A 203 4.52 8.36 -10.14
C TYR A 203 3.44 9.35 -10.58
N ASP A 204 3.37 9.65 -11.88
CA ASP A 204 2.40 10.61 -12.42
C ASP A 204 0.97 10.05 -12.34
N LYS A 205 0.79 8.75 -12.60
CA LYS A 205 -0.48 8.05 -12.39
C LYS A 205 -0.89 8.07 -10.92
N LEU A 206 0.03 7.78 -10.01
CA LEU A 206 -0.22 7.80 -8.56
C LEU A 206 -0.61 9.21 -8.10
N ASN A 207 0.12 10.25 -8.49
CA ASN A 207 -0.22 11.63 -8.16
C ASN A 207 -1.59 12.02 -8.71
N SER A 208 -1.89 11.69 -9.97
CA SER A 208 -3.20 11.97 -10.57
C SER A 208 -4.33 11.25 -9.84
N TYR A 209 -4.06 10.03 -9.36
CA TYR A 209 -5.01 9.26 -8.56
C TYR A 209 -5.22 9.87 -7.18
N ILE A 210 -4.13 10.23 -6.48
CA ILE A 210 -4.19 10.88 -5.16
C ILE A 210 -4.93 12.22 -5.27
N ASP A 211 -4.61 13.04 -6.28
CA ASP A 211 -5.21 14.36 -6.47
C ASP A 211 -6.73 14.28 -6.65
N ARG A 212 -7.21 13.23 -7.33
CA ARG A 212 -8.64 12.96 -7.48
C ARG A 212 -9.36 12.71 -6.15
N TYR A 213 -8.69 12.06 -5.19
CA TYR A 213 -9.29 11.69 -3.89
C TYR A 213 -8.88 12.61 -2.74
N THR A 214 -7.92 13.51 -2.95
CA THR A 214 -7.37 14.39 -1.91
C THR A 214 -8.46 15.19 -1.20
N LEU A 215 -9.42 15.76 -1.95
CA LEU A 215 -10.53 16.51 -1.35
C LEU A 215 -11.40 15.63 -0.45
N ALA A 216 -11.74 14.43 -0.90
CA ALA A 216 -12.57 13.51 -0.13
C ALA A 216 -11.87 13.07 1.16
N ILE A 217 -10.56 12.79 1.11
CA ILE A 217 -9.77 12.41 2.29
C ILE A 217 -9.74 13.55 3.31
N ILE A 218 -9.52 14.79 2.87
CA ILE A 218 -9.53 15.98 3.74
C ILE A 218 -10.90 16.14 4.42
N VAL A 219 -11.99 16.01 3.66
CA VAL A 219 -13.34 16.12 4.21
C VAL A 219 -13.61 15.04 5.26
N VAL A 220 -13.24 13.79 4.99
CA VAL A 220 -13.41 12.68 5.94
C VAL A 220 -12.61 12.93 7.21
N GLY A 221 -11.35 13.38 7.11
CA GLY A 221 -10.53 13.71 8.28
C GLY A 221 -11.12 14.82 9.13
N ILE A 222 -11.65 15.88 8.52
CA ILE A 222 -12.34 16.95 9.27
C ILE A 222 -13.56 16.41 10.02
N LEU A 223 -14.36 15.55 9.39
CA LEU A 223 -15.53 14.96 10.03
C LEU A 223 -15.15 14.05 11.20
N VAL A 224 -14.10 13.24 11.04
CA VAL A 224 -13.57 12.38 12.11
C VAL A 224 -13.06 13.23 13.28
N GLY A 225 -12.18 14.20 13.04
CA GLY A 225 -11.67 15.07 14.09
C GLY A 225 -12.77 15.85 14.83
N MET A 226 -13.80 16.33 14.12
CA MET A 226 -14.95 16.98 14.76
C MET A 226 -15.74 16.01 15.65
N PHE A 227 -15.93 14.77 15.21
CA PHE A 227 -16.59 13.74 15.99
C PHE A 227 -15.78 13.38 17.25
N GLU A 228 -14.46 13.25 17.14
CA GLU A 228 -13.58 12.99 18.27
C GLU A 228 -13.62 14.11 19.32
N ILE A 229 -13.64 15.37 18.88
CA ILE A 229 -13.78 16.53 19.79
C ILE A 229 -15.11 16.44 20.55
N ILE A 230 -16.21 16.13 19.87
CA ILE A 230 -17.52 15.96 20.52
C ILE A 230 -17.47 14.83 21.55
N CYS A 231 -16.89 13.68 21.21
CA CYS A 231 -16.72 12.55 22.11
C CYS A 231 -15.91 12.91 23.38
N VAL A 232 -14.81 13.64 23.23
CA VAL A 232 -13.98 14.07 24.35
C VAL A 232 -14.71 15.07 25.23
N VAL A 233 -15.40 16.07 24.65
CA VAL A 233 -16.18 17.05 25.41
C VAL A 233 -17.27 16.35 26.22
N MET A 234 -18.05 15.46 25.58
CA MET A 234 -19.10 14.70 26.27
C MET A 234 -18.54 13.84 27.41
N ALA A 235 -17.46 13.11 27.17
CA ALA A 235 -16.80 12.30 28.18
C ALA A 235 -16.33 13.15 29.38
N CYS A 236 -15.69 14.28 29.11
CA CYS A 236 -15.23 15.21 30.14
C CYS A 236 -16.40 15.81 30.96
N SER A 237 -17.48 16.23 30.30
CA SER A 237 -18.68 16.75 30.99
C SER A 237 -19.31 15.69 31.89
N MET A 238 -19.41 14.46 31.43
CA MET A 238 -19.89 13.34 32.25
C MET A 238 -18.95 13.04 33.43
N VAL A 239 -17.62 13.03 33.23
CA VAL A 239 -16.66 12.87 34.33
C VAL A 239 -16.84 13.95 35.40
N GLN A 240 -16.99 15.21 34.98
CA GLN A 240 -17.18 16.33 35.90
C GLN A 240 -18.48 16.17 36.71
N LYS A 241 -19.57 15.78 36.05
CA LYS A 241 -20.86 15.53 36.71
C LYS A 241 -20.72 14.44 37.78
N ILE A 242 -20.16 13.28 37.43
CA ILE A 242 -19.98 12.16 38.37
C ILE A 242 -19.11 12.56 39.56
N ARG A 243 -18.04 13.33 39.33
CA ARG A 243 -17.17 13.81 40.41
C ARG A 243 -17.89 14.79 41.34
N SER A 244 -18.70 15.68 40.80
CA SER A 244 -19.50 16.62 41.58
C SER A 244 -20.55 15.89 42.44
N GLU A 245 -21.24 14.89 41.89
CA GLU A 245 -22.23 14.10 42.63
C GLU A 245 -21.58 13.34 43.80
N ARG A 246 -20.38 12.78 43.62
CA ARG A 246 -19.63 12.15 44.74
C ARG A 246 -19.14 13.10 45.81
N GLN A 247 -18.97 14.39 45.51
CA GLN A 247 -18.52 15.39 46.49
C GLN A 247 -19.69 15.94 47.34
N ASN A 248 -20.92 15.79 46.86
CA ASN A 248 -22.13 16.27 47.52
C ASN A 248 -22.81 15.19 48.41
N VAL A 249 -22.19 14.03 48.58
CA VAL A 249 -22.62 12.89 49.42
C VAL A 249 -21.59 12.68 50.52
#